data_AF-A0A3A1WNL7-F1
#
_entry.id   AF-A0A3A1WNL7-F1
#
_cell.length_a   1.000
_cell.length_b   1.000
_cell.length_c   1.000
_cell.angle_alpha   90.00
_cell.angle_beta   90.00
_cell.angle_gamma   90.00
#
_symmetry.space_group_name_H-M   'P 1'
#
loop_
_entity.id
_entity.type
_entity.pdbx_description
1 polymer ?
#
loop_
_entity_poly.entity_id
_entity_poly.type
_entity_poly.pdbx_seq_one_letter_code
_entity_poly.pdbx_strand_id
1 'polypeptide(L)'
;MHNRSAFMKSVWAHFRRVASPHRPFCRKLFSQVLAFMWKSERVRIQAAREAAVRVAATPIVVSAPARPLSPMEARIDGLKYLSARYRIDLMAAEIRAEYANA
;
A
#
# COMPACT_ATOMS: atom_id res chain seq x y z
N MET A 1 -15.46 10.95 -12.47
CA MET A 1 -15.41 11.61 -13.79
C MET A 1 -13.96 11.95 -14.11
N HIS A 2 -13.48 11.62 -15.31
CA HIS A 2 -12.10 11.91 -15.70
C HIS A 2 -11.94 13.41 -15.98
N ASN A 3 -11.14 14.13 -15.19
CA ASN A 3 -10.99 15.57 -15.34
C ASN A 3 -10.09 15.89 -16.56
N ARG A 4 -10.74 16.07 -17.71
CA ARG A 4 -10.08 16.37 -19.00
C ARG A 4 -9.16 17.59 -18.93
N SER A 5 -9.54 18.62 -18.17
CA SER A 5 -8.74 19.85 -18.03
C SER A 5 -7.43 19.58 -17.29
N ALA A 6 -7.48 18.83 -16.19
CA ALA A 6 -6.28 18.44 -15.44
C ALA A 6 -5.34 17.55 -16.27
N PHE A 7 -5.92 16.62 -17.05
CA PHE A 7 -5.15 15.79 -17.97
C PHE A 7 -4.42 16.63 -19.02
N MET A 8 -5.12 17.55 -19.69
CA MET A 8 -4.51 18.42 -20.71
C MET A 8 -3.41 19.33 -20.15
N LYS A 9 -3.56 19.85 -18.93
CA LYS A 9 -2.49 20.61 -18.25
C LYS A 9 -1.24 19.75 -18.02
N SER A 10 -1.44 18.50 -17.63
CA SER A 10 -0.34 17.54 -17.42
C SER A 10 0.35 17.18 -18.75
N VAL A 11 -0.41 16.99 -19.83
CA VAL A 11 0.13 16.77 -21.19
C VAL A 11 0.98 17.97 -21.62
N TRP A 12 0.48 19.19 -21.43
CA TRP A 12 1.23 20.42 -21.76
C TRP A 12 2.51 20.57 -20.94
N ALA A 13 2.46 20.28 -19.64
CA ALA A 13 3.65 20.30 -18.78
C ALA A 13 4.68 19.26 -19.22
N HIS A 14 4.25 18.05 -19.59
CA HIS A 14 5.14 17.02 -20.10
C HIS A 14 5.74 17.41 -21.46
N PHE A 15 4.94 17.96 -22.36
CA PHE A 15 5.40 18.49 -23.63
C PHE A 15 6.50 19.54 -23.44
N ARG A 16 6.33 20.50 -22.52
CA ARG A 16 7.36 21.52 -22.23
C ARG A 16 8.64 20.99 -21.57
N ARG A 17 8.61 19.78 -20.99
CA ARG A 17 9.82 19.11 -20.49
C ARG A 17 10.57 18.39 -21.60
N VAL A 18 9.83 17.74 -22.50
CA VAL A 18 10.40 16.98 -23.63
C VAL A 18 10.83 17.92 -24.76
N ALA A 19 10.03 18.95 -25.04
CA ALA A 19 10.42 20.04 -25.90
C ALA A 19 11.42 20.92 -25.15
N SER A 20 12.57 21.18 -25.74
CA SER A 20 13.51 22.18 -25.22
C SER A 20 12.80 23.54 -25.04
N PRO A 21 13.11 24.31 -23.98
CA PRO A 21 12.43 25.57 -23.67
C PRO A 21 12.46 26.61 -24.80
N HIS A 22 13.39 26.47 -25.75
CA HIS A 22 13.55 27.37 -26.89
C HIS A 22 12.92 26.85 -28.19
N ARG A 23 12.27 25.68 -28.18
CA ARG A 23 11.62 25.16 -29.39
C ARG A 23 10.22 25.73 -29.57
N PRO A 24 9.84 26.14 -30.79
CA PRO A 24 8.47 26.51 -31.09
C PRO A 24 7.56 25.30 -30.93
N PHE A 25 6.27 25.57 -30.73
CA PHE A 25 5.26 24.52 -30.59
C PHE A 25 5.26 23.60 -31.83
N CYS A 26 5.42 22.30 -31.59
CA CYS A 26 5.38 21.28 -32.62
C CYS A 26 4.15 20.39 -32.43
N ARG A 27 3.18 20.51 -33.34
CA ARG A 27 1.91 19.73 -33.29
C ARG A 27 2.15 18.22 -33.29
N LYS A 28 3.14 17.74 -34.06
CA LYS A 28 3.50 16.32 -34.17
C LYS A 28 4.07 15.76 -32.85
N LEU A 29 4.96 16.52 -32.19
CA LEU A 29 5.49 16.13 -30.89
C LEU A 29 4.40 16.18 -29.82
N PHE A 30 3.54 17.20 -29.84
CA PHE A 30 2.44 17.32 -28.91
C PHE A 30 1.43 16.16 -29.04
N SER A 31 1.10 15.74 -30.26
CA SER A 31 0.20 14.60 -30.48
C SER A 31 0.81 13.27 -30.01
N GLN A 32 2.13 13.08 -30.17
CA GLN A 32 2.85 11.92 -29.64
C GLN A 32 2.81 11.90 -28.10
N VAL A 33 3.09 13.04 -27.46
CA VAL A 33 3.02 13.19 -25.99
C VAL A 33 1.61 12.94 -25.48
N LEU A 34 0.58 13.46 -26.16
CA LEU A 34 -0.82 13.24 -25.83
C LEU A 34 -1.18 11.75 -25.90
N ALA A 35 -0.78 11.06 -26.98
CA ALA A 35 -1.05 9.64 -27.16
C ALA A 35 -0.33 8.78 -26.09
N PHE A 36 0.92 9.11 -25.78
CA PHE A 36 1.70 8.45 -24.72
C PHE A 36 1.04 8.62 -23.34
N MET A 37 0.74 9.86 -22.97
CA MET A 37 0.06 10.20 -21.71
C MET A 37 -1.30 9.49 -21.61
N TRP A 38 -2.05 9.44 -22.70
CA TRP A 38 -3.36 8.78 -22.73
C TRP A 38 -3.26 7.27 -22.53
N LYS A 39 -2.28 6.61 -23.15
CA LYS A 39 -2.01 5.19 -22.89
C LYS A 39 -1.67 4.94 -21.43
N SER A 40 -0.76 5.72 -20.85
CA SER A 40 -0.37 5.62 -19.44
C SER A 40 -1.55 5.84 -18.50
N GLU A 41 -2.42 6.79 -18.80
CA GLU A 41 -3.61 7.08 -18.00
C GLU A 41 -4.64 5.95 -18.08
N ARG A 42 -4.84 5.35 -19.26
CA ARG A 42 -5.69 4.14 -19.39
C ARG A 42 -5.17 2.99 -18.54
N VAL A 43 -3.85 2.77 -18.51
CA VAL A 43 -3.22 1.75 -17.66
C VAL A 43 -3.46 2.06 -16.18
N ARG A 44 -3.32 3.32 -15.75
CA ARG A 44 -3.62 3.71 -14.36
C ARG A 44 -5.08 3.49 -13.98
N ILE A 45 -6.02 3.81 -14.87
CA ILE A 45 -7.45 3.57 -14.63
C ILE A 45 -7.73 2.07 -14.52
N GLN A 46 -7.11 1.26 -15.38
CA GLN A 46 -7.25 -0.20 -15.34
C GLN A 46 -6.67 -0.77 -14.04
N ALA A 47 -5.46 -0.36 -13.65
CA ALA A 47 -4.84 -0.75 -12.39
C ALA A 47 -5.67 -0.32 -11.17
N ALA A 48 -6.25 0.88 -11.19
CA ALA A 48 -7.15 1.35 -10.14
C ALA A 48 -8.43 0.52 -10.05
N ARG A 49 -8.99 0.10 -11.19
CA ARG A 49 -10.12 -0.83 -11.23
C ARG A 49 -9.75 -2.20 -10.67
N GLU A 50 -8.60 -2.74 -11.03
CA GLU A 50 -8.12 -4.03 -10.51
C GLU A 50 -7.84 -3.96 -9.01
N ALA A 51 -7.26 -2.85 -8.52
CA ALA A 51 -7.08 -2.61 -7.10
C ALA A 51 -8.43 -2.51 -6.36
N ALA A 52 -9.41 -1.81 -6.93
CA ALA A 52 -10.76 -1.73 -6.36
C ALA A 52 -11.46 -3.10 -6.32
N VAL A 53 -11.30 -3.92 -7.36
CA VAL A 53 -11.82 -5.31 -7.39
C VAL A 53 -11.12 -6.19 -6.36
N ARG A 54 -9.81 -6.05 -6.17
CA ARG A 54 -9.08 -6.80 -5.12
C ARG A 54 -9.51 -6.41 -3.71
N VAL A 55 -9.77 -5.13 -3.46
CA VAL A 55 -10.31 -4.65 -2.17
C VAL A 55 -11.75 -5.15 -1.95
N ALA A 56 -12.55 -5.28 -3.01
CA ALA A 56 -13.87 -5.89 -2.92
C ALA A 56 -13.84 -7.43 -2.76
N ALA A 57 -12.78 -8.08 -3.25
CA ALA A 57 -12.60 -9.53 -3.23
C ALA A 57 -11.77 -10.04 -2.04
N THR A 58 -11.17 -9.17 -1.22
CA THR A 58 -10.64 -9.59 0.08
C THR A 58 -11.82 -10.04 0.93
N PRO A 59 -11.93 -11.34 1.30
CA PRO A 59 -12.88 -11.71 2.32
C PRO A 59 -12.56 -10.86 3.54
N ILE A 60 -13.56 -10.17 4.06
CA ILE A 60 -13.50 -9.63 5.42
C ILE A 60 -13.26 -10.85 6.28
N VAL A 61 -12.00 -11.13 6.60
CA VAL A 61 -11.69 -12.01 7.72
C VAL A 61 -12.18 -11.21 8.91
N VAL A 62 -13.42 -11.47 9.30
CA VAL A 62 -13.94 -11.09 10.61
C VAL A 62 -13.03 -11.85 11.57
N SER A 63 -11.92 -11.21 11.92
CA SER A 63 -11.09 -11.66 13.02
C SER A 63 -12.03 -11.64 14.21
N ALA A 64 -12.45 -12.83 14.64
CA ALA A 64 -13.27 -12.99 15.84
C ALA A 64 -12.65 -12.12 16.92
N PRO A 65 -13.45 -11.39 17.73
CA PRO A 65 -12.90 -10.59 18.81
C PRO A 65 -12.00 -11.50 19.62
N ALA A 66 -10.71 -11.22 19.61
CA ALA A 66 -9.74 -11.98 20.38
C ALA A 66 -10.30 -12.03 21.79
N ARG A 67 -10.61 -13.26 22.28
CA ARG A 67 -10.95 -13.46 23.68
C ARG A 67 -9.92 -12.65 24.47
N PRO A 68 -10.32 -11.75 25.38
CA PRO A 68 -9.36 -10.96 26.13
C PRO A 68 -8.43 -11.95 26.82
N LEU A 69 -7.21 -12.05 26.29
CA LEU A 69 -6.18 -12.92 26.85
C LEU A 69 -5.96 -12.41 28.26
N SER A 70 -5.86 -13.33 29.22
CA SER A 70 -5.41 -12.94 30.55
C SER A 70 -4.05 -12.22 30.41
N PRO A 71 -3.72 -11.27 31.30
CA PRO A 71 -2.46 -10.51 31.20
C PRO A 71 -1.23 -11.43 31.13
N MET A 72 -1.29 -12.61 31.76
CA MET A 72 -0.30 -13.67 31.65
C MET A 72 -0.19 -14.22 30.22
N GLU A 73 -1.30 -14.59 29.59
CA GLU A 73 -1.32 -15.16 28.24
C GLU A 73 -0.88 -14.15 27.17
N ALA A 74 -1.21 -12.87 27.33
CA ALA A 74 -0.73 -11.81 26.44
C ALA A 74 0.80 -11.66 26.51
N ARG A 75 1.37 -11.79 27.72
CA ARG A 75 2.82 -11.69 27.93
C ARG A 75 3.56 -12.92 27.38
N ILE A 76 2.97 -14.11 27.46
CA ILE A 76 3.49 -15.32 26.82
C ILE A 76 3.39 -15.22 25.29
N ASP A 77 2.26 -14.72 24.76
CA ASP A 77 2.07 -14.52 23.32
C ASP A 77 3.09 -13.54 22.74
N GLY A 78 3.46 -12.50 23.48
CA GLY A 78 4.50 -11.54 23.08
C GLY A 78 5.89 -12.16 22.85
N LEU A 79 6.19 -13.31 23.47
CA LEU A 79 7.47 -13.99 23.29
C LEU A 79 7.69 -14.52 21.87
N LYS A 80 6.62 -14.74 21.10
CA LYS A 80 6.72 -15.23 19.70
C LYS A 80 7.39 -14.23 18.75
N TYR A 81 7.47 -12.95 19.16
CA TYR A 81 8.12 -11.89 18.38
C TYR A 81 9.58 -11.69 18.77
N LEU A 82 10.08 -12.43 19.77
CA LEU A 82 11.49 -12.40 20.15
C LEU A 82 12.32 -13.27 19.20
N SER A 83 13.59 -12.90 19.04
CA SER A 83 14.55 -13.67 18.23
C SER A 83 14.79 -15.06 18.84
N ALA A 84 14.97 -16.07 17.98
CA ALA A 84 15.22 -17.47 18.37
C ALA A 84 16.47 -17.68 19.27
N ARG A 85 17.32 -16.66 19.44
CA ARG A 85 18.45 -16.67 20.39
C ARG A 85 18.01 -16.66 21.86
N TYR A 86 16.76 -16.28 22.14
CA TYR A 86 16.21 -16.27 23.50
C TYR A 86 15.60 -17.64 23.81
N ARG A 87 15.77 -18.09 25.06
CA ARG A 87 15.18 -19.34 25.55
C ARG A 87 13.71 -19.13 25.90
N ILE A 88 12.87 -19.08 24.87
CA ILE A 88 11.43 -18.75 24.96
C ILE A 88 10.71 -19.66 25.99
N ASP A 89 11.06 -20.94 26.05
CA ASP A 89 10.45 -21.90 26.99
C ASP A 89 10.72 -21.57 28.45
N LEU A 90 11.93 -21.12 28.79
CA LEU A 90 12.29 -20.71 30.15
C LEU A 90 11.57 -19.42 30.52
N MET A 91 11.52 -18.44 29.61
CA MET A 91 10.83 -17.17 29.85
C MET A 91 9.32 -17.38 30.01
N ALA A 92 8.71 -18.30 29.26
CA ALA A 92 7.30 -18.66 29.42
C ALA A 92 7.04 -19.35 30.78
N ALA A 93 7.97 -20.19 31.26
CA ALA A 93 7.86 -20.82 32.58
C ALA A 93 7.99 -19.80 33.72
N GLU A 94 8.93 -18.85 33.61
CA GLU A 94 9.11 -17.75 34.58
C GLU A 94 7.86 -16.87 34.68
N ILE A 95 7.28 -16.49 33.53
CA ILE A 95 6.04 -15.70 33.51
C ILE A 95 4.89 -16.46 34.19
N ARG A 96 4.73 -17.76 33.92
CA ARG A 96 3.69 -18.56 34.60
C ARG A 96 3.92 -18.65 36.11
N ALA A 97 5.18 -18.76 36.55
CA ALA A 97 5.52 -18.79 37.98
C ALA A 97 5.27 -17.43 38.66
N GLU A 98 5.53 -16.32 37.98
CA GLU A 98 5.26 -14.95 38.48
C GLU A 98 3.77 -14.75 38.76
N TYR A 99 2.89 -15.15 37.84
CA TYR A 99 1.44 -15.03 38.00
C TYR A 99 0.81 -16.08 38.92
N ALA A 100 1.47 -17.21 39.17
CA ALA A 100 1.00 -18.20 40.14
C ALA A 100 1.26 -17.77 41.60
N ASN A 101 2.17 -16.80 41.81
CA ASN A 101 2.56 -16.28 43.13
C ASN A 101 2.02 -14.85 43.41
N ALA A 102 1.21 -14.29 42.51
CA ALA A 102 0.62 -12.95 42.60
C ALA A 102 -0.86 -13.02 42.96
#